data_AF-A0A1R1AHZ3-F1
#
_entry.id   AF-A0A1R1AHZ3-F1
#
_cell.length_a   1.000
_cell.length_b   1.000
_cell.length_c   1.000
_cell.angle_alpha   90.00
_cell.angle_beta   90.00
_cell.angle_gamma   90.00
#
_symmetry.space_group_name_H-M   'P 1'
#
loop_
_entity.id
_entity.type
_entity.pdbx_description
1 polymer ?
#
loop_
_entity_poly.entity_id
_entity_poly.type
_entity_poly.pdbx_seq_one_letter_code
_entity_poly.pdbx_strand_id
1 'polypeptide(L)'
;MHSSFHTHRYQPDRLATDEYLLDMKQGDVTGDGIPDQIYLIGHKPDGPSGIFADHITLVIQDGYSQQRTVVPLQNNAGYNAVLLLGDFDKNQIPDILISIDSGGSGGYGIFYIYSFAHHALHKLFDSDSYNQQYKFRVQYEDMYKVSVSSAQLDLLFIIDISSKGAAYLATYYNENGMLKQPLQGEVLAIAALNPIITAENRASFDLQALQRIIGPTNADTLGYVENLLTWNGNRFDSSRLNVAIIGTPLQSHF
;
A
#
# COMPACT_ATOMS: atom_id res chain seq x y z
N MET A 1 -61.54 20.79 5.61
CA MET A 1 -60.35 20.93 4.74
C MET A 1 -59.13 21.09 5.62
N HIS A 2 -58.36 20.02 5.82
CA HIS A 2 -57.06 20.08 6.50
C HIS A 2 -56.00 19.66 5.49
N SER A 3 -55.12 20.61 5.17
CA SER A 3 -53.95 20.40 4.33
C SER A 3 -52.80 19.99 5.25
N SER A 4 -52.30 18.79 5.05
CA SER A 4 -51.10 18.28 5.72
C SER A 4 -49.92 18.44 4.77
N PHE A 5 -49.01 19.35 5.11
CA PHE A 5 -47.72 19.47 4.45
C PHE A 5 -46.82 18.32 4.91
N HIS A 6 -46.50 17.39 4.00
CA HIS A 6 -45.49 16.37 4.22
C HIS A 6 -44.12 16.91 3.78
N THR A 7 -43.31 17.33 4.74
CA THR A 7 -41.87 17.54 4.53
C THR A 7 -41.21 16.18 4.32
N HIS A 8 -40.77 15.91 3.09
CA HIS A 8 -39.95 14.75 2.77
C HIS A 8 -38.54 14.97 3.34
N ARG A 9 -38.23 14.28 4.44
CA ARG A 9 -36.84 14.09 4.87
C ARG A 9 -36.17 13.14 3.89
N TYR A 10 -35.06 13.59 3.31
CA TYR A 10 -34.16 12.79 2.50
C TYR A 10 -33.69 11.58 3.33
N GLN A 11 -34.11 10.37 2.95
CA GLN A 11 -33.50 9.14 3.43
C GLN A 11 -32.37 8.81 2.46
N PRO A 12 -31.11 8.72 2.89
CA PRO A 12 -30.07 8.15 2.05
C PRO A 12 -30.51 6.72 1.70
N ASP A 13 -30.37 6.35 0.43
CA ASP A 13 -30.67 5.01 -0.07
C ASP A 13 -30.18 3.97 0.94
N ARG A 14 -31.08 3.07 1.35
CA ARG A 14 -30.72 1.94 2.20
C ARG A 14 -29.66 1.14 1.46
N LEU A 15 -28.42 1.23 1.94
CA LEU A 15 -27.40 0.21 1.73
C LEU A 15 -28.06 -1.16 1.92
N ALA A 16 -27.67 -2.16 1.12
CA ALA A 16 -28.10 -3.54 1.36
C ALA A 16 -27.90 -3.86 2.85
N THR A 17 -28.72 -4.74 3.44
CA THR A 17 -28.86 -4.90 4.90
C THR A 17 -27.57 -5.14 5.69
N ASP A 18 -26.47 -5.43 4.99
CA ASP A 18 -25.17 -5.75 5.55
C ASP A 18 -24.01 -4.91 4.96
N GLU A 19 -24.30 -3.84 4.21
CA GLU A 19 -23.31 -2.87 3.69
C GLU A 19 -23.08 -1.72 4.69
N TYR A 20 -21.81 -1.41 4.94
CA TYR A 20 -21.38 -0.40 5.90
C TYR A 20 -20.45 0.62 5.24
N LEU A 21 -20.63 1.88 5.60
CA LEU A 21 -19.66 2.94 5.31
C LEU A 21 -18.36 2.65 6.08
N LEU A 22 -17.24 2.57 5.38
CA LEU A 22 -15.92 2.28 5.94
C LEU A 22 -15.10 3.55 6.15
N ASP A 23 -15.06 4.42 5.13
CA ASP A 23 -14.46 5.74 5.21
C ASP A 23 -15.13 6.69 4.18
N MET A 24 -15.04 8.00 4.42
CA MET A 24 -15.53 9.05 3.53
C MET A 24 -14.57 10.23 3.51
N LYS A 25 -14.44 10.87 2.35
CA LYS A 25 -13.76 12.14 2.12
C LYS A 25 -14.62 13.03 1.22
N GLN A 26 -14.37 14.33 1.28
CA GLN A 26 -14.96 15.33 0.40
C GLN A 26 -13.84 16.12 -0.26
N GLY A 27 -13.92 16.31 -1.57
CA GLY A 27 -12.93 17.03 -2.37
C GLY A 27 -13.35 17.08 -3.83
N ASP A 28 -12.91 18.10 -4.56
CA ASP A 28 -13.17 18.23 -5.99
C ASP A 28 -12.20 17.30 -6.75
N VAL A 29 -12.63 16.07 -7.02
CA VAL A 29 -11.83 15.06 -7.74
C VAL A 29 -12.10 15.08 -9.24
N THR A 30 -13.06 15.89 -9.69
CA THR A 30 -13.38 16.11 -11.11
C THR A 30 -12.65 17.33 -11.69
N GLY A 31 -12.24 18.27 -10.85
CA GLY A 31 -11.59 19.53 -11.23
C GLY A 31 -12.55 20.62 -11.71
N ASP A 32 -13.83 20.55 -11.36
CA ASP A 32 -14.87 21.50 -11.79
C ASP A 32 -15.12 22.65 -10.79
N GLY A 33 -14.42 22.62 -9.64
CA GLY A 33 -14.53 23.59 -8.55
C GLY A 33 -15.62 23.25 -7.53
N ILE A 34 -16.35 22.15 -7.68
CA ILE A 34 -17.43 21.72 -6.79
C ILE A 34 -17.00 20.45 -6.04
N PRO A 35 -17.01 20.45 -4.70
CA PRO A 35 -16.58 19.27 -3.94
C PRO A 35 -17.49 18.05 -4.14
N ASP A 36 -16.87 16.91 -4.46
CA ASP A 36 -17.50 15.60 -4.58
C ASP A 36 -17.49 14.83 -3.24
N GLN A 37 -18.32 13.79 -3.12
CA GLN A 37 -18.26 12.84 -2.02
C GLN A 37 -17.63 11.52 -2.46
N ILE A 38 -16.55 11.13 -1.80
CA ILE A 38 -15.79 9.91 -2.10
C ILE A 38 -15.90 9.03 -0.87
N TYR A 39 -16.37 7.80 -1.02
CA TYR A 39 -16.52 6.91 0.13
C TYR A 39 -16.30 5.45 -0.23
N LEU A 40 -15.88 4.69 0.78
CA LEU A 40 -15.78 3.24 0.73
C LEU A 40 -16.97 2.63 1.44
N ILE A 41 -17.63 1.69 0.78
CA ILE A 41 -18.59 0.79 1.41
C ILE A 41 -18.03 -0.63 1.40
N GLY A 42 -18.49 -1.48 2.31
CA GLY A 42 -18.19 -2.90 2.28
C GLY A 42 -19.11 -3.67 3.22
N HIS A 43 -19.13 -4.99 3.02
CA HIS A 43 -19.87 -5.90 3.86
C HIS A 43 -19.05 -6.28 5.11
N LYS A 44 -19.68 -6.24 6.29
CA LYS A 44 -19.04 -6.66 7.56
C LYS A 44 -19.73 -7.92 8.09
N PRO A 45 -19.12 -9.11 7.94
CA PRO A 45 -19.72 -10.38 8.38
C PRO A 45 -20.06 -10.43 9.87
N ASP A 46 -19.24 -9.76 10.69
CA ASP A 46 -19.41 -9.68 12.16
C ASP A 46 -20.29 -8.48 12.59
N GLY A 47 -20.99 -7.87 11.65
CA GLY A 47 -21.86 -6.71 11.88
C GLY A 47 -21.09 -5.39 12.09
N PRO A 48 -21.76 -4.34 12.61
CA PRO A 48 -21.22 -2.97 12.61
C PRO A 48 -19.92 -2.82 13.44
N SER A 49 -19.76 -3.62 14.50
CA SER A 49 -18.57 -3.66 15.35
C SER A 49 -17.41 -4.49 14.77
N GLY A 50 -17.64 -5.23 13.69
CA GLY A 50 -16.60 -5.95 12.97
C GLY A 50 -15.54 -4.98 12.41
N ILE A 51 -14.27 -5.38 12.54
CA ILE A 51 -13.12 -4.63 12.00
C ILE A 51 -12.68 -5.13 10.62
N PHE A 52 -13.12 -6.33 10.23
CA PHE A 52 -12.94 -6.88 8.89
C PHE A 52 -14.11 -6.46 7.99
N ALA A 53 -13.82 -6.16 6.74
CA ALA A 53 -14.81 -5.98 5.70
C ALA A 53 -14.41 -6.70 4.41
N ASP A 54 -15.39 -7.21 3.68
CA ASP A 54 -15.24 -7.73 2.31
C ASP A 54 -16.16 -6.98 1.34
N HIS A 55 -16.07 -7.29 0.04
CA HIS A 55 -16.79 -6.56 -1.02
C HIS A 55 -16.57 -5.03 -0.96
N ILE A 56 -15.37 -4.61 -0.52
CA ILE A 56 -15.01 -3.21 -0.40
C ILE A 56 -15.07 -2.55 -1.78
N THR A 57 -15.89 -1.50 -1.88
CA THR A 57 -16.22 -0.83 -3.14
C THR A 57 -16.04 0.67 -2.97
N LEU A 58 -15.37 1.30 -3.94
CA LEU A 58 -15.26 2.74 -4.01
C LEU A 58 -16.52 3.32 -4.67
N VAL A 59 -17.06 4.37 -4.09
CA VAL A 59 -18.13 5.17 -4.69
C VAL A 59 -17.70 6.63 -4.74
N ILE A 60 -17.84 7.23 -5.91
CA ILE A 60 -17.63 8.66 -6.16
C ILE A 60 -18.99 9.25 -6.52
N GLN A 61 -19.46 10.20 -5.72
CA GLN A 61 -20.68 10.94 -5.97
C GLN A 61 -20.33 12.38 -6.33
N ASP A 62 -20.61 12.74 -7.57
CA ASP A 62 -20.37 14.05 -8.14
C ASP A 62 -21.16 15.13 -7.38
N GLY A 63 -20.48 16.19 -6.95
CA GLY A 63 -21.08 17.28 -6.18
C GLY A 63 -22.07 18.15 -6.96
N TYR A 64 -21.86 18.31 -8.26
CA TYR A 64 -22.70 19.08 -9.17
C TYR A 64 -23.91 18.27 -9.66
N SER A 65 -23.65 17.12 -10.28
CA SER A 65 -24.68 16.31 -10.96
C SER A 65 -25.39 15.32 -10.03
N GLN A 66 -24.82 15.04 -8.86
CA GLN A 66 -25.26 14.00 -7.91
C GLN A 66 -25.20 12.58 -8.49
N GLN A 67 -24.58 12.39 -9.67
CA GLN A 67 -24.37 11.07 -10.24
C GLN A 67 -23.35 10.27 -9.44
N ARG A 68 -23.56 8.95 -9.36
CA ARG A 68 -22.67 8.02 -8.66
C ARG A 68 -21.91 7.15 -9.64
N THR A 69 -20.59 7.11 -9.48
CA THR A 69 -19.70 6.14 -10.12
C THR A 69 -19.29 5.10 -9.09
N VAL A 70 -19.61 3.84 -9.36
CA VAL A 70 -19.28 2.70 -8.49
C VAL A 70 -18.11 1.93 -9.09
N VAL A 71 -17.04 1.78 -8.32
CA VAL A 71 -15.77 1.19 -8.77
C VAL A 71 -15.47 -0.06 -7.95
N PRO A 72 -15.70 -1.27 -8.52
CA PRO A 72 -15.32 -2.51 -7.84
C PRO A 72 -13.80 -2.64 -7.81
N LEU A 73 -13.27 -3.04 -6.65
CA LEU A 73 -11.86 -3.33 -6.45
C LEU A 73 -11.60 -4.83 -6.71
N GLN A 74 -10.43 -5.17 -7.26
CA GLN A 74 -10.08 -6.56 -7.57
C GLN A 74 -9.83 -7.37 -6.29
N ASN A 75 -8.90 -6.90 -5.46
CA ASN A 75 -8.72 -7.32 -4.07
C ASN A 75 -9.45 -6.34 -3.17
N ASN A 76 -10.50 -6.81 -2.51
CA ASN A 76 -11.53 -5.97 -1.89
C ASN A 76 -11.95 -6.47 -0.49
N ALA A 77 -11.05 -7.13 0.22
CA ALA A 77 -11.31 -7.66 1.55
C ALA A 77 -10.11 -7.46 2.47
N GLY A 78 -10.36 -7.03 3.70
CA GLY A 78 -9.31 -6.76 4.68
C GLY A 78 -9.80 -5.90 5.84
N TYR A 79 -8.86 -5.19 6.44
CA TYR A 79 -9.04 -4.36 7.63
C TYR A 79 -8.67 -2.91 7.33
N ASN A 80 -9.14 -1.99 8.17
CA ASN A 80 -8.72 -0.57 8.13
C ASN A 80 -8.77 0.07 6.73
N ALA A 81 -9.84 -0.19 5.97
CA ALA A 81 -10.03 0.41 4.66
C ALA A 81 -10.19 1.93 4.79
N VAL A 82 -9.27 2.71 4.21
CA VAL A 82 -9.24 4.17 4.34
C VAL A 82 -8.97 4.86 3.00
N LEU A 83 -9.41 6.12 2.92
CA LEU A 83 -9.24 7.02 1.79
C LEU A 83 -8.28 8.16 2.13
N LEU A 84 -7.47 8.53 1.15
CA LEU A 84 -6.73 9.79 1.13
C LEU A 84 -6.93 10.46 -0.24
N LEU A 85 -7.20 11.77 -0.21
CA LEU A 85 -7.25 12.58 -1.42
C LEU A 85 -5.97 13.40 -1.54
N GLY A 86 -5.34 13.40 -2.70
CA GLY A 86 -4.10 14.13 -2.95
C GLY A 86 -3.74 14.12 -4.43
N ASP A 87 -3.03 15.14 -4.90
CA ASP A 87 -2.53 15.18 -6.27
C ASP A 87 -1.36 14.18 -6.40
N PHE A 88 -1.53 13.13 -7.20
CA PHE A 88 -0.57 12.04 -7.37
C PHE A 88 -0.02 12.00 -8.81
N ASP A 89 -0.82 12.41 -9.81
CA ASP A 89 -0.40 12.48 -11.22
C ASP A 89 0.12 13.87 -11.65
N LYS A 90 0.22 14.82 -10.71
CA LYS A 90 0.76 16.17 -10.85
C LYS A 90 -0.08 17.09 -11.74
N ASN A 91 -1.40 16.84 -11.81
CA ASN A 91 -2.32 17.65 -12.61
C ASN A 91 -3.08 18.73 -11.80
N GLN A 92 -2.81 18.85 -10.48
CA GLN A 92 -3.46 19.76 -9.51
C GLN A 92 -4.91 19.41 -9.13
N ILE A 93 -5.47 18.32 -9.64
CA ILE A 93 -6.76 17.74 -9.26
C ILE A 93 -6.45 16.58 -8.29
N PRO A 94 -7.04 16.54 -7.09
CA PRO A 94 -6.86 15.43 -6.16
C PRO A 94 -7.27 14.08 -6.77
N ASP A 95 -6.36 13.11 -6.75
CA ASP A 95 -6.66 11.71 -6.99
C ASP A 95 -7.00 10.98 -5.68
N ILE A 96 -7.47 9.75 -5.80
CA ILE A 96 -8.04 8.94 -4.71
C ILE A 96 -7.09 7.78 -4.41
N LEU A 97 -6.41 7.82 -3.26
CA LEU A 97 -5.68 6.67 -2.71
C LEU A 97 -6.61 5.88 -1.78
N ILE A 98 -6.68 4.57 -2.04
CA ILE A 98 -7.32 3.57 -1.19
C ILE A 98 -6.24 2.71 -0.55
N SER A 99 -6.32 2.52 0.76
CA SER A 99 -5.45 1.62 1.51
C SER A 99 -6.29 0.62 2.31
N ILE A 100 -5.97 -0.66 2.21
CA ILE A 100 -6.63 -1.74 2.97
C ILE A 100 -5.53 -2.67 3.51
N ASP A 101 -5.57 -2.97 4.81
CA ASP A 101 -4.67 -3.95 5.41
C ASP A 101 -5.18 -5.36 5.08
N SER A 102 -4.37 -6.23 4.48
CA SER A 102 -4.80 -7.61 4.20
C SER A 102 -4.98 -8.45 5.47
N GLY A 103 -4.35 -8.04 6.58
CA GLY A 103 -4.17 -8.84 7.78
C GLY A 103 -3.11 -9.94 7.61
N GLY A 104 -3.09 -10.89 8.55
CA GLY A 104 -2.13 -11.99 8.58
C GLY A 104 -0.72 -11.58 9.02
N SER A 105 0.18 -12.57 9.17
CA SER A 105 1.54 -12.33 9.67
C SER A 105 2.47 -11.69 8.64
N GLY A 106 2.11 -11.74 7.36
CA GLY A 106 2.83 -11.10 6.26
C GLY A 106 2.73 -9.56 6.32
N GLY A 107 1.64 -9.03 6.88
CA GLY A 107 1.41 -7.59 7.00
C GLY A 107 1.35 -6.88 5.65
N TYR A 108 0.64 -7.46 4.67
CA TYR A 108 0.55 -6.89 3.33
C TYR A 108 -0.50 -5.77 3.28
N GLY A 109 -0.27 -4.81 2.39
CA GLY A 109 -1.22 -3.75 2.08
C GLY A 109 -1.77 -3.90 0.66
N ILE A 110 -3.06 -3.64 0.53
CA ILE A 110 -3.77 -3.56 -0.74
C ILE A 110 -4.00 -2.07 -1.01
N PHE A 111 -3.43 -1.57 -2.10
CA PHE A 111 -3.43 -0.16 -2.44
C PHE A 111 -3.93 0.03 -3.87
N TYR A 112 -4.72 1.08 -4.07
CA TYR A 112 -5.12 1.57 -5.39
C TYR A 112 -5.01 3.08 -5.43
N ILE A 113 -4.63 3.63 -6.57
CA ILE A 113 -4.76 5.07 -6.84
C ILE A 113 -5.59 5.24 -8.09
N TYR A 114 -6.66 6.04 -7.99
CA TYR A 114 -7.53 6.39 -9.10
C TYR A 114 -7.59 7.89 -9.29
N SER A 115 -7.42 8.36 -10.53
CA SER A 115 -7.85 9.70 -10.93
C SER A 115 -9.31 9.64 -11.38
N PHE A 116 -10.06 10.70 -11.09
CA PHE A 116 -11.40 10.92 -11.63
C PHE A 116 -11.53 12.30 -12.31
N ALA A 117 -10.39 12.89 -12.67
CA ALA A 117 -10.33 14.19 -13.32
C ALA A 117 -11.21 14.22 -14.58
N HIS A 118 -11.96 15.31 -14.74
CA HIS A 118 -12.85 15.53 -15.88
C HIS A 118 -13.86 14.39 -16.09
N HIS A 119 -14.34 13.81 -14.98
CA HIS A 119 -15.32 12.71 -14.95
C HIS A 119 -14.84 11.42 -15.62
N ALA A 120 -13.53 11.26 -15.79
CA ALA A 120 -12.92 10.09 -16.42
C ALA A 120 -12.14 9.26 -15.39
N LEU A 121 -12.59 8.03 -15.14
CA LEU A 121 -11.93 7.13 -14.20
C LEU A 121 -10.67 6.50 -14.82
N HIS A 122 -9.52 6.76 -14.19
CA HIS A 122 -8.24 6.18 -14.57
C HIS A 122 -7.56 5.54 -13.37
N LYS A 123 -7.18 4.25 -13.47
CA LYS A 123 -6.36 3.60 -12.44
C LYS A 123 -4.88 3.95 -12.67
N LEU A 124 -4.29 4.67 -11.73
CA LEU A 124 -2.89 5.11 -11.77
C LEU A 124 -1.93 4.09 -11.13
N PHE A 125 -2.42 3.34 -10.13
CA PHE A 125 -1.63 2.36 -9.37
C PHE A 125 -2.49 1.22 -8.82
N ASP A 126 -1.92 0.01 -8.73
CA ASP A 126 -2.41 -1.07 -7.87
C ASP A 126 -1.27 -1.94 -7.31
N SER A 127 -1.48 -2.50 -6.11
CA SER A 127 -0.50 -3.36 -5.43
C SER A 127 -0.08 -4.58 -6.25
N ASP A 128 -0.99 -5.20 -7.01
CA ASP A 128 -0.70 -6.45 -7.73
C ASP A 128 0.31 -6.19 -8.85
N SER A 129 0.10 -5.14 -9.63
CA SER A 129 0.99 -4.70 -10.70
C SER A 129 2.35 -4.29 -10.12
N TYR A 130 2.37 -3.57 -8.99
CA TYR A 130 3.61 -3.23 -8.28
C TYR A 130 4.37 -4.47 -7.84
N ASN A 131 3.71 -5.41 -7.16
CA ASN A 131 4.33 -6.66 -6.70
C ASN A 131 4.82 -7.54 -7.85
N GLN A 132 4.21 -7.43 -9.04
CA GLN A 132 4.67 -8.11 -10.23
C GLN A 132 5.94 -7.48 -10.83
N GLN A 133 6.04 -6.15 -10.79
CA GLN A 133 7.17 -5.39 -11.34
C GLN A 133 8.39 -5.39 -10.41
N TYR A 134 8.18 -5.31 -9.10
CA TYR A 134 9.24 -5.22 -8.09
C TYR A 134 9.42 -6.54 -7.34
N LYS A 135 9.90 -7.54 -8.09
CA LYS A 135 10.26 -8.86 -7.55
C LYS A 135 11.74 -8.96 -7.27
N PHE A 136 12.06 -9.63 -6.16
CA PHE A 136 13.43 -9.85 -5.72
C PHE A 136 13.65 -11.31 -5.34
N ARG A 137 14.88 -11.76 -5.52
CA ARG A 137 15.39 -13.03 -5.01
C ARG A 137 16.28 -12.76 -3.81
N VAL A 138 16.06 -13.48 -2.72
CA VAL A 138 16.86 -13.39 -1.50
C VAL A 138 17.64 -14.69 -1.32
N GLN A 139 18.96 -14.62 -1.33
CA GLN A 139 19.83 -15.78 -1.13
C GLN A 139 20.82 -15.50 -0.02
N TYR A 140 20.99 -16.44 0.88
CA TYR A 140 22.10 -16.41 1.81
C TYR A 140 23.36 -16.80 1.04
N GLU A 141 24.47 -16.15 1.35
CA GLU A 141 25.78 -16.36 0.77
C GLU A 141 26.79 -16.63 1.90
N ASP A 142 27.97 -17.16 1.55
CA ASP A 142 29.06 -17.32 2.51
C ASP A 142 29.45 -15.99 3.18
N MET A 143 30.17 -16.11 4.29
CA MET A 143 30.69 -14.99 5.08
C MET A 143 29.58 -14.06 5.60
N TYR A 144 28.47 -14.67 6.03
CA TYR A 144 27.35 -14.00 6.71
C TYR A 144 26.73 -12.88 5.87
N LYS A 145 26.62 -13.10 4.56
CA LYS A 145 26.00 -12.17 3.63
C LYS A 145 24.65 -12.70 3.15
N VAL A 146 23.76 -11.80 2.81
CA VAL A 146 22.51 -12.11 2.12
C VAL A 146 22.41 -11.22 0.90
N SER A 147 22.32 -11.83 -0.29
CA SER A 147 22.06 -11.14 -1.54
C SER A 147 20.56 -10.94 -1.74
N VAL A 148 20.18 -9.72 -2.13
CA VAL A 148 18.81 -9.35 -2.52
C VAL A 148 18.91 -8.77 -3.92
N SER A 149 18.43 -9.51 -4.92
CA SER A 149 18.65 -9.18 -6.33
C SER A 149 17.36 -9.13 -7.13
N SER A 150 17.34 -8.30 -8.16
CA SER A 150 16.26 -8.29 -9.15
C SER A 150 16.87 -8.25 -10.55
N ALA A 151 16.76 -9.36 -11.28
CA ALA A 151 17.24 -9.43 -12.66
C ALA A 151 16.44 -8.53 -13.60
N GLN A 152 15.15 -8.32 -13.31
CA GLN A 152 14.29 -7.43 -14.10
C GLN A 152 14.71 -5.96 -13.98
N LEU A 153 15.21 -5.56 -12.81
CA LEU A 153 15.62 -4.19 -12.54
C LEU A 153 17.14 -3.97 -12.70
N ASP A 154 17.90 -5.05 -12.96
CA ASP A 154 19.38 -5.08 -12.96
C ASP A 154 19.99 -4.55 -11.65
N LEU A 155 19.48 -5.06 -10.52
CA LEU A 155 19.87 -4.63 -9.16
C LEU A 155 20.41 -5.78 -8.32
N LEU A 156 21.43 -5.46 -7.50
CA LEU A 156 21.96 -6.32 -6.46
C LEU A 156 22.25 -5.51 -5.20
N PHE A 157 21.70 -5.96 -4.08
CA PHE A 157 21.98 -5.46 -2.73
C PHE A 157 22.59 -6.59 -1.90
N ILE A 158 23.53 -6.25 -1.03
CA ILE A 158 24.14 -7.19 -0.09
C ILE A 158 23.89 -6.71 1.33
N ILE A 159 23.23 -7.53 2.12
CA ILE A 159 23.01 -7.32 3.56
C ILE A 159 24.08 -8.10 4.32
N ASP A 160 24.79 -7.43 5.23
CA ASP A 160 25.65 -8.09 6.20
C ASP A 160 24.83 -8.47 7.44
N ILE A 161 24.75 -9.76 7.75
CA ILE A 161 24.02 -10.28 8.90
C ILE A 161 24.92 -10.71 10.06
N SER A 162 26.23 -10.37 10.02
CA SER A 162 27.19 -10.70 11.08
C SER A 162 26.76 -10.20 12.46
N SER A 163 25.95 -9.15 12.51
CA SER A 163 25.42 -8.56 13.75
C SER A 163 24.24 -9.33 14.37
N LYS A 164 23.68 -10.37 13.71
CA LYS A 164 22.56 -11.17 14.24
C LYS A 164 22.93 -12.11 15.40
N GLY A 165 24.20 -12.17 15.75
CA GLY A 165 24.70 -12.89 16.92
C GLY A 165 25.05 -14.36 16.64
N ALA A 166 25.99 -14.88 17.43
CA ALA A 166 26.60 -16.18 17.19
C ALA A 166 25.59 -17.34 17.16
N ALA A 167 24.56 -17.33 18.02
CA ALA A 167 23.55 -18.39 18.05
C ALA A 167 22.72 -18.46 16.75
N TYR A 168 22.32 -17.29 16.21
CA TYR A 168 21.64 -17.22 14.94
C TYR A 168 22.55 -17.70 13.80
N LEU A 169 23.78 -17.18 13.73
CA LEU A 169 24.72 -17.52 12.66
C LEU A 169 25.09 -19.02 12.69
N ALA A 170 25.33 -19.59 13.87
CA ALA A 170 25.65 -21.01 14.02
C ALA A 170 24.51 -21.94 13.58
N THR A 171 23.28 -21.44 13.43
CA THR A 171 22.18 -22.22 12.84
C THR A 171 22.44 -22.50 11.36
N TYR A 172 22.96 -21.54 10.61
CA TYR A 172 23.06 -21.60 9.14
C TYR A 172 24.48 -21.74 8.60
N TYR A 173 25.49 -21.37 9.40
CA TYR A 173 26.89 -21.29 8.98
C TYR A 173 27.79 -22.19 9.83
N ASN A 174 28.84 -22.70 9.19
CA ASN A 174 29.98 -23.32 9.87
C ASN A 174 30.85 -22.24 10.52
N GLU A 175 31.74 -22.63 11.44
CA GLU A 175 32.65 -21.71 12.14
C GLU A 175 33.57 -20.93 11.19
N ASN A 176 33.86 -21.49 10.01
CA ASN A 176 34.66 -20.83 8.98
C ASN A 176 33.87 -19.81 8.13
N GLY A 177 32.60 -19.55 8.47
CA GLY A 177 31.73 -18.61 7.77
C GLY A 177 31.06 -19.15 6.51
N MET A 178 31.29 -20.42 6.14
CA MET A 178 30.62 -21.04 5.00
C MET A 178 29.21 -21.51 5.36
N LEU A 179 28.26 -21.37 4.43
CA LEU A 179 26.92 -21.93 4.59
C LEU A 179 26.99 -23.45 4.75
N LYS A 180 26.15 -23.98 5.65
CA LYS A 180 26.00 -25.43 5.83
C LYS A 180 25.29 -26.07 4.65
N GLN A 181 24.34 -25.35 4.05
CA GLN A 181 23.56 -25.75 2.88
C GLN A 181 22.94 -24.50 2.24
N PRO A 182 22.53 -24.55 0.95
CA PRO A 182 21.83 -23.44 0.32
C PRO A 182 20.59 -23.00 1.11
N LEU A 183 20.43 -21.69 1.26
CA LEU A 183 19.37 -21.10 2.07
C LEU A 183 18.82 -19.84 1.38
N GLN A 184 17.50 -19.66 1.46
CA GLN A 184 16.80 -18.55 0.83
C GLN A 184 15.96 -17.82 1.86
N GLY A 185 15.77 -16.53 1.60
CA GLY A 185 14.74 -15.71 2.23
C GLY A 185 13.69 -15.32 1.22
N GLU A 186 12.93 -14.28 1.52
CA GLU A 186 11.91 -13.73 0.63
C GLU A 186 11.80 -12.22 0.78
N VAL A 187 11.49 -11.52 -0.31
CA VAL A 187 10.93 -10.17 -0.24
C VAL A 187 9.43 -10.30 -0.39
N LEU A 188 8.72 -9.89 0.66
CA LEU A 188 7.27 -10.00 0.74
C LEU A 188 6.58 -8.98 -0.19
N ALA A 189 5.27 -9.16 -0.36
CA ALA A 189 4.43 -8.17 -1.02
C ALA A 189 4.50 -6.79 -0.31
N ILE A 190 4.14 -5.73 -1.03
CA ILE A 190 4.11 -4.37 -0.49
C ILE A 190 3.29 -4.34 0.81
N ALA A 191 3.93 -3.83 1.87
CA ALA A 191 3.35 -3.72 3.20
C ALA A 191 2.78 -2.33 3.45
N ALA A 192 3.43 -1.30 2.89
CA ALA A 192 3.02 0.08 3.05
C ALA A 192 3.26 0.88 1.77
N LEU A 193 2.37 1.82 1.49
CA LEU A 193 2.47 2.80 0.43
C LEU A 193 2.17 4.18 1.04
N ASN A 194 3.22 4.95 1.30
CA ASN A 194 3.10 6.23 1.99
C ASN A 194 3.20 7.39 1.00
N PRO A 195 2.19 8.27 0.91
CA PRO A 195 2.33 9.54 0.20
C PRO A 195 3.39 10.40 0.89
N ILE A 196 4.36 10.91 0.13
CA ILE A 196 5.40 11.81 0.63
C ILE A 196 5.52 13.05 -0.26
N ILE A 197 5.86 14.18 0.35
CA ILE A 197 6.19 15.41 -0.36
C ILE A 197 7.71 15.50 -0.41
N THR A 198 8.27 15.67 -1.61
CA THR A 198 9.71 15.81 -1.81
C THR A 198 10.07 17.28 -2.02
N ALA A 199 11.35 17.65 -1.80
CA ALA A 199 11.79 19.02 -1.99
C ALA A 199 11.60 19.51 -3.44
N GLU A 200 11.71 18.58 -4.40
CA GLU A 200 11.53 18.79 -5.83
C GLU A 200 10.06 18.93 -6.22
N ASN A 201 9.14 18.42 -5.40
CA ASN A 201 7.72 18.37 -5.69
C ASN A 201 6.88 18.72 -4.47
N ARG A 202 6.62 20.02 -4.29
CA ARG A 202 5.92 20.55 -3.10
C ARG A 202 4.39 20.57 -3.22
N ALA A 203 3.86 20.36 -4.42
CA ALA A 203 2.44 20.52 -4.72
C ALA A 203 1.72 19.18 -4.97
N SER A 204 2.46 18.08 -5.17
CA SER A 204 1.90 16.73 -5.37
C SER A 204 2.70 15.69 -4.60
N PHE A 205 2.14 14.50 -4.46
CA PHE A 205 2.71 13.40 -3.70
C PHE A 205 3.50 12.45 -4.59
N ASP A 206 4.73 12.15 -4.16
CA ASP A 206 5.43 10.92 -4.54
C ASP A 206 5.01 9.79 -3.59
N LEU A 207 5.38 8.54 -3.87
CA LEU A 207 5.01 7.39 -3.04
C LEU A 207 6.26 6.67 -2.52
N GLN A 208 6.33 6.45 -1.22
CA GLN A 208 7.30 5.55 -0.62
C GLN A 208 6.66 4.18 -0.39
N ALA A 209 6.99 3.22 -1.25
CA ALA A 209 6.60 1.83 -1.11
C ALA A 209 7.62 1.07 -0.24
N LEU A 210 7.12 0.18 0.64
CA LEU A 210 7.95 -0.68 1.49
C LEU A 210 7.59 -2.16 1.32
N GLN A 211 8.59 -2.98 1.08
CA GLN A 211 8.49 -4.45 1.10
C GLN A 211 9.45 -5.01 2.15
N ARG A 212 8.98 -5.93 2.98
CA ARG A 212 9.82 -6.55 4.02
C ARG A 212 10.68 -7.67 3.44
N ILE A 213 11.95 -7.67 3.81
CA ILE A 213 12.91 -8.73 3.49
C ILE A 213 12.98 -9.66 4.70
N ILE A 214 12.64 -10.92 4.51
CA ILE A 214 12.67 -11.94 5.56
C ILE A 214 13.70 -13.02 5.24
N GLY A 215 14.21 -13.66 6.29
CA GLY A 215 15.01 -14.87 6.20
C GLY A 215 14.12 -16.11 5.98
N PRO A 216 14.58 -17.31 6.40
CA PRO A 216 13.84 -18.56 6.19
C PRO A 216 12.49 -18.64 6.91
N THR A 217 12.23 -17.72 7.84
CA THR A 217 10.97 -17.65 8.57
C THR A 217 10.45 -16.21 8.52
N ASN A 218 9.12 -16.05 8.51
CA ASN A 218 8.50 -14.73 8.48
C ASN A 218 8.82 -13.86 9.72
N ALA A 219 9.17 -14.48 10.85
CA ALA A 219 9.60 -13.76 12.05
C ALA A 219 11.02 -13.15 11.92
N ASP A 220 11.83 -13.63 10.98
CA ASP A 220 13.22 -13.22 10.81
C ASP A 220 13.33 -12.07 9.81
N THR A 221 13.05 -10.84 10.25
CA THR A 221 13.23 -9.67 9.38
C THR A 221 14.72 -9.38 9.18
N LEU A 222 15.16 -9.32 7.92
CA LEU A 222 16.53 -8.95 7.53
C LEU A 222 16.64 -7.45 7.20
N GLY A 223 15.56 -6.85 6.71
CA GLY A 223 15.53 -5.46 6.30
C GLY A 223 14.27 -5.14 5.49
N TYR A 224 14.33 -4.06 4.72
CA TYR A 224 13.24 -3.57 3.90
C TYR A 224 13.77 -3.10 2.54
N VAL A 225 13.06 -3.43 1.47
CA VAL A 225 13.19 -2.70 0.21
C VAL A 225 12.34 -1.44 0.34
N GLU A 226 12.98 -0.29 0.16
CA GLU A 226 12.35 1.03 0.15
C GLU A 226 12.42 1.58 -1.27
N ASN A 227 11.25 1.75 -1.89
CA ASN A 227 11.15 2.23 -3.26
C ASN A 227 10.39 3.55 -3.32
N LEU A 228 11.10 4.62 -3.66
CA LEU A 228 10.50 5.90 -3.97
C LEU A 228 9.99 5.88 -5.42
N LEU A 229 8.69 6.03 -5.57
CA LEU A 229 8.01 6.13 -6.84
C LEU A 229 7.62 7.57 -7.10
N THR A 230 7.92 8.06 -8.29
CA THR A 230 7.59 9.42 -8.74
C THR A 230 6.79 9.32 -10.03
N TRP A 231 5.71 10.10 -10.13
CA TRP A 231 4.95 10.17 -11.37
C TRP A 231 5.77 10.84 -12.48
N ASN A 232 5.87 10.16 -13.64
CA ASN A 232 6.65 10.60 -14.79
C ASN A 232 5.80 11.28 -15.90
N GLY A 233 4.51 11.49 -15.65
CA GLY A 233 3.54 11.99 -16.63
C GLY A 233 2.63 10.91 -17.22
N ASN A 234 2.92 9.62 -17.01
CA ASN A 234 2.11 8.50 -17.50
C ASN A 234 1.98 7.34 -16.49
N ARG A 235 2.98 7.10 -15.66
CA ARG A 235 2.95 6.09 -14.60
C ARG A 235 3.89 6.47 -13.46
N PHE A 236 3.75 5.76 -12.36
CA PHE A 236 4.74 5.75 -11.29
C PHE A 236 5.98 4.96 -11.70
N ASP A 237 7.13 5.62 -11.77
CA ASP A 237 8.43 5.00 -11.98
C ASP A 237 9.28 5.08 -10.70
N SER A 238 10.13 4.06 -10.46
CA SER A 238 11.10 4.10 -9.37
C SER A 238 12.17 5.17 -9.64
N SER A 239 12.20 6.20 -8.80
CA SER A 239 13.21 7.25 -8.84
C SER A 239 14.38 6.95 -7.90
N ARG A 240 14.14 6.18 -6.83
CA ARG A 240 15.18 5.69 -5.92
C ARG A 240 14.75 4.39 -5.25
N LEU A 241 15.60 3.38 -5.32
CA LEU A 241 15.37 2.08 -4.70
C LEU A 241 16.54 1.70 -3.81
N ASN A 242 16.25 1.48 -2.52
CA ASN A 242 17.24 1.18 -1.49
C ASN A 242 16.88 -0.10 -0.74
N VAL A 243 17.88 -0.67 -0.06
CA VAL A 243 17.65 -1.65 1.00
C VAL A 243 18.05 -1.04 2.34
N ALA A 244 17.09 -0.94 3.25
CA ALA A 244 17.29 -0.49 4.62
C ALA A 244 17.43 -1.69 5.56
N ILE A 245 18.33 -1.58 6.54
CA ILE A 245 18.60 -2.62 7.54
C ILE A 245 18.31 -2.09 8.95
N ILE A 246 17.93 -3.00 9.86
CA ILE A 246 17.62 -2.65 11.24
C ILE A 246 18.92 -2.38 12.01
N GLY A 247 18.95 -1.27 12.76
CA GLY A 247 20.08 -0.95 13.62
C GLY A 247 20.24 -1.97 14.75
N THR A 248 21.48 -2.34 15.05
CA THR A 248 21.81 -3.23 16.18
C THR A 248 22.47 -2.43 17.30
N PRO A 249 22.30 -2.83 18.58
CA PRO A 249 23.03 -2.22 19.68
C PRO A 249 24.54 -2.22 19.39
N LEU A 250 25.20 -1.11 19.73
CA LEU A 250 26.66 -1.04 19.68
C LEU A 250 27.23 -2.07 20.65
N GLN A 251 27.97 -3.05 20.13
CA GLN A 251 28.81 -3.88 20.97
C GLN A 251 30.08 -3.08 21.28
N SER A 252 30.25 -2.67 22.54
CA SER A 252 31.44 -1.96 22.99
C SER A 252 32.65 -2.89 22.86
N HIS A 253 33.47 -2.67 21.84
CA HIS A 253 34.81 -3.26 21.73
C HIS A 253 35.91 -2.29 22.21
N PHE A 254 35.55 -1.37 23.12
CA PHE A 254 36.50 -0.48 23.79
C PHE A 254 36.67 -0.90 25.25
#